data_AF-H8MQT9-F1
#
_entry.id   AF-H8MQT9-F1
#
_cell.length_a   1.000
_cell.length_b   1.000
_cell.length_c   1.000
_cell.angle_alpha   90.00
_cell.angle_beta   90.00
_cell.angle_gamma   90.00
#
_symmetry.space_group_name_H-M   'P 1'
#
loop_
_entity.id
_entity.type
_entity.pdbx_description
1 polymer ?
#
loop_
_entity_poly.entity_id
_entity_poly.type
_entity_poly.pdbx_seq_one_letter_code
_entity_poly.pdbx_strand_id
1 'polypeptide(L)'
;MGAMRMLGWGVLLLSTACGASRTAVTKAEPGTGGSGMVSDEAAVASTTRRYVDEDLGFEIIRPTAEWQLDETNERTPEGLAIPVILRHRVTGAQVVLQVAPGVATPVQFAERLTQGLRQQPGFTTTDPQPIALSDNAVGFDFQVGEGVRGKVAVREGNSGRVLMMLATWPTEATAGITESVDALMAGVRPLPEPSVAVRSTPRTP
;
A
#
# COMPACT_ATOMS: atom_id res chain seq x y z
N MET A 1 2.00 39.96 0.77
CA MET A 1 2.80 39.00 1.57
C MET A 1 1.91 37.79 1.82
N GLY A 2 2.08 36.75 1.01
CA GLY A 2 1.23 35.55 1.04
C GLY A 2 1.66 34.61 2.15
N ALA A 3 0.70 34.20 2.99
CA ALA A 3 0.93 33.27 4.08
C ALA A 3 1.08 31.83 3.53
N MET A 4 2.29 31.30 3.66
CA MET A 4 2.66 29.94 3.29
C MET A 4 2.17 28.98 4.39
N ARG A 5 1.08 28.25 4.13
CA ARG A 5 0.56 27.22 5.05
C ARG A 5 1.39 25.95 4.90
N MET A 6 2.25 25.69 5.88
CA MET A 6 3.01 24.44 6.03
C MET A 6 2.07 23.26 6.26
N LEU A 7 2.14 22.24 5.39
CA LEU A 7 1.50 20.94 5.59
C LEU A 7 2.32 20.14 6.61
N GLY A 8 1.78 19.98 7.82
CA GLY A 8 2.35 19.11 8.85
C GLY A 8 1.92 17.66 8.62
N TRP A 9 2.87 16.82 8.21
CA TRP A 9 2.70 15.37 8.14
C TRP A 9 3.10 14.79 9.51
N GLY A 10 2.10 14.66 10.39
CA GLY A 10 2.28 14.16 11.76
C GLY A 10 2.42 12.65 11.82
N VAL A 11 3.55 12.19 12.35
CA VAL A 11 3.88 10.80 12.68
C VAL A 11 2.91 10.28 13.75
N LEU A 12 2.11 9.26 13.43
CA LEU A 12 1.29 8.52 14.40
C LEU A 12 2.15 7.46 15.11
N LEU A 13 2.52 7.74 16.37
CA LEU A 13 3.10 6.80 17.32
C LEU A 13 2.00 5.92 17.93
N LEU A 14 2.03 4.61 17.65
CA LEU A 14 1.11 3.61 18.21
C LEU A 14 1.65 3.09 19.56
N SER A 15 1.00 3.51 20.64
CA SER A 15 1.14 2.96 21.98
C SER A 15 0.34 1.65 22.10
N THR A 16 0.98 0.49 21.99
CA THR A 16 0.35 -0.80 22.33
C THR A 16 0.39 -1.02 23.85
N ALA A 17 -0.72 -0.74 24.53
CA ALA A 17 -0.95 -1.19 25.90
C ALA A 17 -1.32 -2.68 25.93
N CYS A 18 -0.54 -3.47 26.67
CA CYS A 18 -0.83 -4.87 26.94
C CYS A 18 -2.00 -4.98 27.94
N GLY A 19 -3.17 -5.43 27.47
CA GLY A 19 -4.30 -5.81 28.32
C GLY A 19 -4.39 -7.33 28.45
N ALA A 20 -3.86 -7.88 29.54
CA ALA A 20 -4.01 -9.28 29.90
C ALA A 20 -5.43 -9.54 30.46
N SER A 21 -6.25 -10.31 29.74
CA SER A 21 -7.51 -10.83 30.27
C SER A 21 -7.38 -12.34 30.48
N ARG A 22 -7.32 -12.77 31.75
CA ARG A 22 -7.46 -14.18 32.14
C ARG A 22 -8.94 -14.50 32.22
N THR A 23 -9.43 -15.37 31.34
CA THR A 23 -10.80 -15.89 31.39
C THR A 23 -10.90 -17.10 32.31
N ALA A 24 -11.98 -17.13 33.08
CA ALA A 24 -12.29 -18.12 34.11
C ALA A 24 -12.50 -19.54 33.55
N VAL A 25 -11.98 -20.52 34.28
CA VAL A 25 -12.18 -21.96 34.04
C VAL A 25 -13.61 -22.32 34.45
N THR A 26 -14.40 -22.84 33.51
CA THR A 26 -15.63 -23.59 33.84
C THR A 26 -15.47 -25.01 33.32
N LYS A 27 -15.65 -25.97 34.23
CA LYS A 27 -15.51 -27.41 34.07
C LYS A 27 -16.67 -27.98 33.24
N ALA A 28 -16.38 -28.83 32.26
CA ALA A 28 -17.34 -29.75 31.66
C ALA A 28 -16.69 -31.13 31.47
N GLU A 29 -17.35 -32.16 32.02
CA GLU A 29 -16.98 -33.57 31.97
C GLU A 29 -17.41 -34.25 30.65
N PRO A 30 -16.86 -35.44 30.33
CA PRO A 30 -16.81 -35.96 28.96
C PRO A 30 -18.07 -36.76 28.58
N GLY A 31 -18.57 -36.51 27.37
CA GLY A 31 -19.65 -37.27 26.74
C GLY A 31 -19.21 -37.80 25.38
N THR A 32 -19.11 -39.12 25.27
CA THR A 32 -18.70 -39.89 24.10
C THR A 32 -19.81 -40.04 23.06
N GLY A 33 -19.48 -39.86 21.78
CA GLY A 33 -20.07 -40.62 20.67
C GLY A 33 -20.86 -39.82 19.63
N GLY A 34 -20.48 -39.94 18.35
CA GLY A 34 -21.33 -39.59 17.22
C GLY A 34 -20.55 -39.14 15.99
N SER A 35 -20.23 -40.09 15.11
CA SER A 35 -19.58 -39.87 13.81
C SER A 35 -20.33 -38.87 12.94
N GLY A 36 -19.60 -37.88 12.43
CA GLY A 36 -19.99 -36.99 11.35
C GLY A 36 -18.75 -36.54 10.61
N MET A 37 -18.25 -37.37 9.69
CA MET A 37 -17.30 -36.94 8.65
C MET A 37 -18.05 -35.97 7.74
N VAL A 38 -17.90 -34.67 7.97
CA VAL A 38 -18.11 -33.66 6.95
C VAL A 38 -17.00 -32.62 7.09
N SER A 39 -16.05 -32.77 6.18
CA SER A 39 -15.14 -31.79 5.61
C SER A 39 -15.36 -30.34 6.05
N ASP A 40 -14.35 -29.75 6.71
CA ASP A 40 -13.98 -28.34 6.51
C ASP A 40 -12.52 -28.04 6.92
N GLU A 41 -11.61 -29.00 6.68
CA GLU A 41 -10.16 -28.71 6.60
C GLU A 41 -9.78 -28.12 5.22
N ALA A 42 -10.66 -27.28 4.69
CA ALA A 42 -10.46 -26.48 3.48
C ALA A 42 -10.55 -24.96 3.78
N ALA A 43 -10.37 -24.55 5.05
CA ALA A 43 -10.52 -23.16 5.47
C ALA A 43 -9.24 -22.50 6.02
N VAL A 44 -8.03 -23.01 5.69
CA VAL A 44 -6.75 -22.36 6.07
C VAL A 44 -5.76 -22.35 4.90
N ALA A 45 -6.21 -21.90 3.74
CA ALA A 45 -5.34 -21.39 2.67
C ALA A 45 -6.16 -20.42 1.82
N SER A 46 -6.45 -19.23 2.35
CA SER A 46 -6.99 -18.15 1.51
C SER A 46 -5.90 -17.75 0.51
N THR A 47 -6.00 -18.35 -0.67
CA THR A 47 -5.15 -18.23 -1.85
C THR A 47 -5.28 -16.89 -2.55
N THR A 48 -5.88 -15.87 -1.94
CA THR A 48 -6.05 -14.58 -2.59
C THR A 48 -4.76 -13.77 -2.47
N ARG A 49 -3.78 -14.13 -3.31
CA ARG A 49 -2.60 -13.31 -3.64
C ARG A 49 -3.00 -11.97 -4.26
N ARG A 50 -4.25 -11.83 -4.71
CA ARG A 50 -4.78 -10.64 -5.37
C ARG A 50 -5.75 -9.91 -4.45
N TYR A 51 -5.61 -8.60 -4.33
CA TYR A 51 -6.57 -7.69 -3.71
C TYR A 51 -7.05 -6.72 -4.79
N VAL A 52 -8.32 -6.34 -4.77
CA VAL A 52 -8.91 -5.44 -5.76
C VAL A 52 -9.79 -4.44 -5.04
N ASP A 53 -9.62 -3.16 -5.38
CA ASP A 53 -10.48 -2.07 -4.95
C ASP A 53 -11.02 -1.38 -6.21
N GLU A 54 -12.27 -1.68 -6.55
CA GLU A 54 -12.92 -1.16 -7.76
C GLU A 54 -13.26 0.33 -7.63
N ASP A 55 -13.55 0.81 -6.42
CA ASP A 55 -13.92 2.20 -6.15
C ASP A 55 -12.73 3.16 -6.33
N LEU A 56 -11.55 2.71 -5.90
CA LEU A 56 -10.29 3.43 -6.07
C LEU A 56 -9.52 3.01 -7.33
N GLY A 57 -9.99 1.99 -8.05
CA GLY A 57 -9.54 1.62 -9.39
C GLY A 57 -8.17 0.94 -9.43
N PHE A 58 -7.83 0.12 -8.44
CA PHE A 58 -6.54 -0.57 -8.39
C PHE A 58 -6.64 -2.04 -7.95
N GLU A 59 -5.55 -2.76 -8.20
CA GLU A 59 -5.32 -4.10 -7.67
C GLU A 59 -3.90 -4.24 -7.10
N ILE A 60 -3.73 -5.22 -6.23
CA ILE A 60 -2.45 -5.60 -5.64
C ILE A 60 -2.26 -7.11 -5.78
N ILE A 61 -1.20 -7.51 -6.47
CA ILE A 61 -0.77 -8.91 -6.56
C ILE A 61 0.43 -9.09 -5.62
N ARG A 62 0.20 -9.71 -4.46
CA ARG A 62 1.25 -9.99 -3.48
C ARG A 62 2.18 -11.09 -3.98
N PRO A 63 3.52 -10.88 -3.94
CA PRO A 63 4.48 -11.86 -4.41
C PRO A 63 4.55 -13.09 -3.49
N THR A 64 4.36 -12.89 -2.19
CA THR A 64 4.46 -13.94 -1.16
C THR A 64 3.39 -13.75 -0.08
N ALA A 65 3.17 -14.79 0.73
CA ALA A 65 2.26 -14.74 1.89
C ALA A 65 2.84 -13.97 3.09
N GLU A 66 4.11 -13.58 3.03
CA GLU A 66 4.80 -12.84 4.10
C GLU A 66 4.33 -11.39 4.24
N TRP A 67 3.66 -10.87 3.21
CA TRP A 67 3.04 -9.55 3.22
C TRP A 67 1.60 -9.66 3.71
N GLN A 68 1.39 -9.29 4.97
CA GLN A 68 0.06 -9.05 5.51
C GLN A 68 -0.51 -7.79 4.88
N LEU A 69 -1.76 -7.86 4.43
CA LEU A 69 -2.49 -6.71 3.89
C LEU A 69 -3.50 -6.27 4.95
N ASP A 70 -3.46 -4.99 5.30
CA ASP A 70 -4.40 -4.37 6.21
C ASP A 70 -5.13 -3.24 5.47
N GLU A 71 -6.44 -3.37 5.35
CA GLU A 71 -7.29 -2.35 4.75
C GLU A 71 -7.53 -1.21 5.73
N THR A 72 -7.62 0.01 5.20
CA THR A 72 -7.92 1.20 5.99
C THR A 72 -8.94 2.09 5.27
N ASN A 73 -9.67 2.89 6.06
CA ASN A 73 -10.61 3.89 5.55
C ASN A 73 -10.08 5.32 5.74
N GLU A 74 -8.77 5.48 5.88
CA GLU A 74 -8.16 6.78 6.14
C GLU A 74 -8.22 7.67 4.90
N ARG A 75 -8.67 8.92 5.11
CA ARG A 75 -8.71 9.96 4.10
C ARG A 75 -8.23 11.28 4.69
N THR A 76 -7.40 11.98 3.94
CA THR A 76 -6.98 13.34 4.28
C THR A 76 -7.98 14.37 3.73
N PRO A 77 -8.07 15.58 4.33
CA PRO A 77 -8.91 16.66 3.82
C PRO A 77 -8.63 17.06 2.36
N GLU A 78 -7.42 16.81 1.88
CA GLU A 78 -6.96 17.09 0.52
C GLU A 78 -7.42 16.02 -0.49
N GLY A 79 -8.17 15.01 -0.05
CA GLY A 79 -8.73 13.96 -0.88
C GLY A 79 -7.81 12.77 -1.13
N LEU A 80 -6.68 12.69 -0.40
CA LEU A 80 -5.80 11.51 -0.43
C LEU A 80 -6.42 10.39 0.41
N ALA A 81 -6.50 9.19 -0.15
CA ALA A 81 -6.94 7.99 0.55
C ALA A 81 -5.75 7.06 0.83
N ILE A 82 -5.76 6.37 1.97
CA ILE A 82 -4.76 5.34 2.32
C ILE A 82 -5.47 3.98 2.43
N PRO A 83 -5.90 3.36 1.32
CA PRO A 83 -6.75 2.19 1.38
C PRO A 83 -6.06 0.95 1.96
N VAL A 84 -4.73 0.84 1.82
CA VAL A 84 -4.00 -0.38 2.17
C VAL A 84 -2.64 -0.06 2.77
N ILE A 85 -2.32 -0.77 3.85
CA ILE A 85 -0.98 -0.90 4.40
C ILE A 85 -0.56 -2.37 4.30
N LEU A 86 0.55 -2.65 3.62
CA LEU A 86 1.15 -3.98 3.58
C LEU A 86 2.33 -4.05 4.56
N ARG A 87 2.35 -5.08 5.40
CA ARG A 87 3.39 -5.28 6.43
C ARG A 87 4.06 -6.63 6.25
N HIS A 88 5.38 -6.62 6.18
CA HIS A 88 6.17 -7.85 6.14
C HIS A 88 6.27 -8.42 7.56
N ARG A 89 5.78 -9.65 7.74
CA ARG A 89 5.56 -10.27 9.07
C ARG A 89 6.81 -10.38 9.95
N VAL A 90 7.98 -10.53 9.33
CA VAL A 90 9.23 -10.84 10.05
C VAL A 90 10.12 -9.62 10.23
N THR A 91 10.16 -8.73 9.25
CA THR A 91 11.21 -7.69 9.16
C THR A 91 10.73 -6.30 9.53
N GLY A 92 9.43 -6.11 9.69
CA GLY A 92 8.85 -4.78 9.91
C GLY A 92 8.88 -3.88 8.68
N ALA A 93 9.26 -4.40 7.51
CA ALA A 93 9.12 -3.66 6.26
C ALA A 93 7.66 -3.36 5.95
N GLN A 94 7.38 -2.20 5.39
CA GLN A 94 6.02 -1.75 5.10
C GLN A 94 5.93 -1.16 3.70
N VAL A 95 4.77 -1.32 3.06
CA VAL A 95 4.39 -0.60 1.84
C VAL A 95 3.01 -0.01 2.05
N VAL A 96 2.92 1.31 2.02
CA VAL A 96 1.67 2.06 2.14
C VAL A 96 1.23 2.45 0.73
N LEU A 97 0.01 2.08 0.35
CA LEU A 97 -0.61 2.55 -0.88
C LEU A 97 -1.47 3.77 -0.58
N GLN A 98 -1.20 4.84 -1.30
CA GLN A 98 -1.97 6.08 -1.27
C GLN A 98 -2.57 6.35 -2.64
N VAL A 99 -3.81 6.82 -2.65
CA VAL A 99 -4.55 7.16 -3.86
C VAL A 99 -4.94 8.63 -3.79
N ALA A 100 -4.43 9.43 -4.72
CA ALA A 100 -4.67 10.87 -4.77
C ALA A 100 -5.46 11.26 -6.04
N PRO A 101 -6.20 12.38 -6.02
CA PRO A 101 -6.72 12.99 -7.24
C PRO A 101 -5.57 13.37 -8.19
N GLY A 102 -5.74 13.13 -9.49
CA GLY A 102 -4.76 13.44 -10.54
C GLY A 102 -4.70 14.93 -10.91
N VAL A 103 -4.65 15.80 -9.91
CA VAL A 103 -4.47 17.25 -10.09
C VAL A 103 -3.04 17.64 -10.47
N ALA A 104 -2.12 16.68 -10.45
CA ALA A 104 -0.72 16.81 -10.86
C ALA A 104 -0.23 15.50 -11.49
N THR A 105 0.78 15.60 -12.35
CA THR A 105 1.42 14.43 -12.97
C THR A 105 2.23 13.62 -11.95
N PRO A 106 2.53 12.33 -12.19
CA PRO A 106 3.39 11.53 -11.31
C PRO A 106 4.75 12.19 -11.02
N VAL A 107 5.37 12.79 -12.05
CA VAL A 107 6.63 13.54 -11.90
C VAL A 107 6.46 14.70 -10.92
N GLN A 108 5.44 15.54 -11.10
CA GLN A 108 5.18 16.69 -10.22
C GLN A 108 4.87 16.27 -8.78
N PHE A 109 4.16 15.15 -8.59
CA PHE A 109 3.94 14.57 -7.26
C PHE A 109 5.25 14.14 -6.62
N ALA A 110 6.09 13.40 -7.35
CA ALA A 110 7.38 12.94 -6.86
C ALA A 110 8.29 14.13 -6.51
N GLU A 111 8.42 15.13 -7.38
CA GLU A 111 9.22 16.33 -7.14
C GLU A 111 8.79 17.09 -5.88
N ARG A 112 7.49 17.33 -5.71
CA ARG A 112 6.95 18.01 -4.53
C ARG A 112 7.20 17.21 -3.25
N LEU A 113 7.03 15.90 -3.31
CA LEU A 113 7.28 15.02 -2.17
C LEU A 113 8.77 15.00 -1.82
N THR A 114 9.65 14.81 -2.79
CA THR A 114 11.10 14.84 -2.60
C THR A 114 11.53 16.19 -2.02
N GLN A 115 11.01 17.31 -2.54
CA GLN A 115 11.28 18.65 -2.00
C GLN A 115 10.81 18.79 -0.55
N GLY A 116 9.61 18.30 -0.22
CA GLY A 116 9.08 18.31 1.14
C GLY A 116 9.91 17.47 2.10
N LEU A 117 10.31 16.27 1.70
CA LEU A 117 11.15 15.37 2.50
C LEU A 117 12.54 15.96 2.74
N ARG A 118 13.17 16.59 1.74
CA ARG A 118 14.49 17.25 1.88
C ARG A 118 14.50 18.39 2.91
N GLN A 119 13.34 18.98 3.21
CA GLN A 119 13.21 20.01 4.23
C GLN A 119 13.10 19.43 5.65
N GLN A 120 12.87 18.12 5.79
CA GLN A 120 12.76 17.46 7.07
C GLN A 120 14.14 17.05 7.61
N PRO A 121 14.47 17.35 8.88
CA PRO A 121 15.70 16.88 9.49
C PRO A 121 15.83 15.36 9.43
N GLY A 122 17.01 14.88 9.06
CA GLY A 122 17.33 13.45 9.02
C GLY A 122 16.89 12.71 7.75
N PHE A 123 16.22 13.38 6.80
CA PHE A 123 15.87 12.79 5.51
C PHE A 123 16.93 13.09 4.45
N THR A 124 17.37 12.06 3.74
CA THR A 124 18.14 12.18 2.49
C THR A 124 17.35 11.52 1.37
N THR A 125 17.32 12.11 0.19
CA THR A 125 16.57 11.58 -0.96
C THR A 125 17.37 11.65 -2.25
N THR A 126 17.22 10.65 -3.12
CA THR A 126 17.63 10.78 -4.52
C THR A 126 16.69 11.71 -5.28
N ASP A 127 17.08 12.14 -6.47
CA ASP A 127 16.14 12.83 -7.37
C ASP A 127 15.12 11.83 -7.94
N PRO A 128 13.88 12.28 -8.25
CA PRO A 128 12.92 11.48 -8.98
C PRO A 128 13.48 11.02 -10.33
N GLN A 129 13.36 9.74 -10.64
CA GLN A 129 13.78 9.14 -11.90
C GLN A 129 12.68 8.22 -12.45
N PRO A 130 12.58 8.04 -13.78
CA PRO A 130 11.68 7.05 -14.37
C PRO A 130 11.97 5.63 -13.83
N ILE A 131 10.92 4.85 -13.59
CA ILE A 131 11.02 3.47 -13.08
C ILE A 131 10.20 2.50 -13.93
N ALA A 132 10.61 1.24 -13.96
CA ALA A 132 10.02 0.18 -14.79
C ALA A 132 8.68 -0.37 -14.25
N LEU A 133 7.74 0.50 -13.86
CA LEU A 133 6.37 0.13 -13.49
C LEU A 133 5.35 0.46 -14.60
N SER A 134 5.62 1.54 -15.35
CA SER A 134 4.90 2.00 -16.54
C SER A 134 5.68 3.17 -17.16
N ASP A 135 5.35 3.56 -18.38
CA ASP A 135 6.04 4.65 -19.11
C ASP A 135 6.02 5.99 -18.36
N ASN A 136 4.97 6.23 -17.56
CA ASN A 136 4.80 7.46 -16.78
C ASN A 136 5.14 7.29 -15.28
N ALA A 137 5.72 6.14 -14.88
CA ALA A 137 6.04 5.91 -13.47
C ALA A 137 7.38 6.54 -13.10
N VAL A 138 7.42 7.17 -11.93
CA VAL A 138 8.60 7.84 -11.38
C VAL A 138 8.82 7.36 -9.96
N GLY A 139 10.06 7.21 -9.56
CA GLY A 139 10.41 6.87 -8.18
C GLY A 139 11.67 7.55 -7.70
N PHE A 140 11.87 7.51 -6.39
CA PHE A 140 13.10 7.94 -5.75
C PHE A 140 13.29 7.14 -4.46
N ASP A 141 14.54 7.03 -4.05
CA ASP A 141 14.89 6.43 -2.77
C ASP A 141 15.06 7.51 -1.71
N PHE A 142 14.78 7.16 -0.47
CA PHE A 142 15.05 8.01 0.68
C PHE A 142 15.64 7.21 1.83
N GLN A 143 16.28 7.93 2.74
CA GLN A 143 16.83 7.38 3.97
C GLN A 143 16.47 8.31 5.12
N VAL A 144 16.11 7.74 6.27
CA VAL A 144 15.81 8.47 7.51
C VAL A 144 16.83 8.09 8.57
N GLY A 145 17.71 9.04 8.91
CA GLY A 145 18.87 8.78 9.76
C GLY A 145 19.71 7.63 9.21
N GLU A 146 20.16 6.75 10.09
CA GLU A 146 20.94 5.56 9.71
C GLU A 146 20.10 4.26 9.71
N GLY A 147 18.89 4.30 10.28
CA GLY A 147 18.12 3.09 10.60
C GLY A 147 17.05 2.68 9.57
N VAL A 148 16.59 3.60 8.71
CA VAL A 148 15.48 3.32 7.79
C VAL A 148 15.83 3.71 6.37
N ARG A 149 15.64 2.76 5.45
CA ARG A 149 15.59 3.00 4.01
C ARG A 149 14.15 3.06 3.56
N GLY A 150 13.90 3.79 2.49
CA GLY A 150 12.61 3.80 1.85
C GLY A 150 12.71 4.07 0.37
N LYS A 151 11.62 3.74 -0.31
CA LYS A 151 11.44 3.93 -1.74
C LYS A 151 10.04 4.45 -1.99
N VAL A 152 9.94 5.43 -2.86
CA VAL A 152 8.66 5.93 -3.34
C VAL A 152 8.52 5.57 -4.81
N ALA A 153 7.35 5.10 -5.20
CA ALA A 153 6.93 5.00 -6.59
C ALA A 153 5.61 5.73 -6.78
N VAL A 154 5.53 6.52 -7.83
CA VAL A 154 4.34 7.26 -8.23
C VAL A 154 4.01 6.89 -9.67
N ARG A 155 2.76 6.53 -9.94
CA ARG A 155 2.28 6.20 -11.27
C ARG A 155 0.86 6.70 -11.48
N GLU A 156 0.46 6.79 -12.74
CA GLU A 156 -0.94 7.06 -13.07
C GLU A 156 -1.82 5.89 -12.60
N GLY A 157 -2.97 6.25 -12.04
CA GLY A 157 -4.07 5.36 -11.71
C GLY A 157 -5.21 5.52 -12.71
N ASN A 158 -6.30 4.79 -12.48
CA ASN A 158 -7.52 4.95 -13.27
C ASN A 158 -8.31 6.21 -12.92
N SER A 159 -9.17 6.64 -13.85
CA SER A 159 -10.17 7.69 -13.61
C SER A 159 -9.55 9.01 -13.15
N GLY A 160 -8.38 9.37 -13.70
CA GLY A 160 -7.67 10.59 -13.35
C GLY A 160 -7.16 10.60 -11.91
N ARG A 161 -6.74 9.45 -11.38
CA ARG A 161 -6.09 9.31 -10.07
C ARG A 161 -4.60 9.07 -10.22
N VAL A 162 -3.87 9.24 -9.12
CA VAL A 162 -2.46 8.87 -8.99
C VAL A 162 -2.33 7.82 -7.90
N LEU A 163 -1.59 6.75 -8.18
CA LEU A 163 -1.21 5.74 -7.21
C LEU A 163 0.20 6.06 -6.72
N MET A 164 0.35 6.21 -5.40
CA MET A 164 1.63 6.42 -4.76
C MET A 164 1.89 5.30 -3.76
N MET A 165 3.03 4.65 -3.90
CA MET A 165 3.50 3.61 -3.00
C MET A 165 4.68 4.16 -2.22
N LEU A 166 4.58 4.14 -0.89
CA LEU A 166 5.67 4.48 0.02
C LEU A 166 6.10 3.22 0.75
N ALA A 167 7.32 2.76 0.46
CA ALA A 167 7.91 1.60 1.08
C ALA A 167 8.98 2.02 2.09
N THR A 168 9.04 1.35 3.23
CA THR A 168 10.09 1.52 4.25
C THR A 168 10.56 0.18 4.79
N TRP A 169 11.85 0.08 5.12
CA TRP A 169 12.43 -1.08 5.77
C TRP A 169 13.71 -0.72 6.54
N PRO A 170 14.11 -1.54 7.53
CA PRO A 170 15.35 -1.30 8.27
C PRO A 170 16.59 -1.35 7.37
N THR A 171 17.60 -0.52 7.63
CA THR A 171 18.85 -0.50 6.85
C THR A 171 19.60 -1.84 6.90
N GLU A 172 19.46 -2.57 8.01
CA GLU A 172 20.03 -3.89 8.27
C GLU A 172 19.25 -5.05 7.63
N ALA A 173 18.12 -4.77 6.97
CA ALA A 173 17.36 -5.79 6.28
C ALA A 173 18.20 -6.45 5.18
N THR A 174 18.00 -7.74 4.97
CA THR A 174 18.72 -8.51 3.94
C THR A 174 18.34 -8.02 2.55
N ALA A 175 19.22 -8.23 1.56
CA ALA A 175 18.97 -7.88 0.16
C ALA A 175 17.63 -8.45 -0.37
N GLY A 176 17.23 -9.63 0.11
CA GLY A 176 15.94 -10.24 -0.25
C GLY A 176 14.71 -9.42 0.16
N ILE A 177 14.82 -8.53 1.15
CA ILE A 177 13.71 -7.62 1.50
C ILE A 177 13.55 -6.51 0.49
N THR A 178 14.65 -5.95 -0.02
CA THR A 178 14.59 -4.93 -1.08
C THR A 178 13.97 -5.52 -2.35
N GLU A 179 14.36 -6.74 -2.75
CA GLU A 179 13.74 -7.43 -3.88
C GLU A 179 12.25 -7.74 -3.63
N SER A 180 11.90 -8.14 -2.41
CA SER A 180 10.50 -8.40 -2.01
C SER A 180 9.63 -7.14 -2.04
N VAL A 181 10.18 -6.00 -1.61
CA VAL A 181 9.54 -4.68 -1.70
C VAL A 181 9.32 -4.31 -3.18
N ASP A 182 10.34 -4.44 -4.02
CA ASP A 182 10.26 -4.10 -5.43
C ASP A 182 9.23 -4.97 -6.16
N ALA A 183 9.22 -6.28 -5.86
CA ALA A 183 8.22 -7.20 -6.39
C ALA A 183 6.80 -6.85 -5.94
N LEU A 184 6.62 -6.43 -4.69
CA LEU A 184 5.31 -6.00 -4.19
C LEU A 184 4.85 -4.68 -4.86
N MET A 185 5.72 -3.69 -4.98
CA MET A 185 5.40 -2.42 -5.66
C MET A 185 5.04 -2.66 -7.14
N ALA A 186 5.75 -3.58 -7.82
CA ALA A 186 5.39 -4.01 -9.18
C ALA A 186 4.07 -4.78 -9.28
N GLY A 187 3.63 -5.37 -8.16
CA GLY A 187 2.33 -6.01 -8.02
C GLY A 187 1.15 -5.04 -7.91
N VAL A 188 1.40 -3.76 -7.63
CA VAL A 188 0.35 -2.73 -7.56
C VAL A 188 0.07 -2.16 -8.95
N ARG A 189 -1.16 -2.32 -9.42
CA ARG A 189 -1.55 -1.95 -10.79
C ARG A 189 -2.89 -1.20 -10.77
N PRO A 190 -3.05 -0.18 -11.64
CA PRO A 190 -4.39 0.31 -11.93
C PRO A 190 -5.22 -0.81 -12.57
N LEU A 191 -6.53 -0.81 -12.31
CA LEU A 191 -7.44 -1.66 -13.06
C LEU A 191 -7.46 -1.25 -14.53
N PRO A 192 -7.89 -2.08 -15.47
CA PRO A 192 -8.15 -1.63 -16.84
C PRO A 192 -9.23 -0.55 -16.84
N GLU A 193 -9.09 0.51 -17.63
CA GLU A 193 -10.21 1.44 -17.82
C GLU A 193 -11.37 0.68 -18.46
N PRO A 194 -12.63 0.89 -18.02
CA PRO A 194 -13.77 0.30 -18.68
C PRO A 194 -13.81 0.84 -20.12
N SER A 195 -13.52 -0.04 -21.08
CA SER A 195 -13.56 0.31 -22.50
C SER A 195 -14.93 0.90 -22.82
N VAL A 196 -14.99 2.19 -23.14
CA VAL A 196 -16.19 2.81 -23.68
C VAL A 196 -16.46 2.11 -25.00
N ALA A 197 -17.37 1.14 -25.00
CA ALA A 197 -17.81 0.48 -26.21
C ALA A 197 -18.41 1.57 -27.11
N VAL A 198 -17.65 1.96 -28.15
CA VAL A 198 -18.13 2.87 -29.18
C VAL A 198 -19.32 2.18 -29.82
N ARG A 199 -20.53 2.55 -29.40
CA ARG A 199 -21.77 2.16 -30.09
C ARG A 199 -21.69 2.76 -31.48
N SER A 200 -21.27 1.96 -32.45
CA SER A 200 -21.45 2.24 -33.86
C SER A 200 -22.95 2.31 -34.12
N THR A 201 -23.50 3.52 -34.19
CA THR A 201 -24.85 3.72 -34.71
C THR A 201 -24.83 3.39 -36.19
N PRO A 202 -25.64 2.43 -36.69
CA PRO A 202 -25.80 2.23 -38.12
C PRO A 202 -26.48 3.48 -38.67
N ARG A 203 -25.82 4.19 -39.59
CA ARG A 203 -26.51 5.15 -40.46
C ARG A 203 -27.34 4.33 -41.46
N THR A 204 -28.65 4.31 -41.27
CA THR A 204 -29.59 3.80 -42.27
C THR A 204 -29.75 4.84 -43.38
N PRO A 205 -29.71 4.46 -44.67
CA PRO A 205 -30.01 5.36 -45.79
C PRO A 205 -31.49 5.77 -45.86
#